data_AF-A0A4E9FUG7-F1
#
_entry.id   AF-A0A4E9FUG7-F1
#
_cell.length_a   1.000
_cell.length_b   1.000
_cell.length_c   1.000
_cell.angle_alpha   90.00
_cell.angle_beta   90.00
_cell.angle_gamma   90.00
#
_symmetry.space_group_name_H-M   'P 1'
#
loop_
_entity.id
_entity.type
_entity.pdbx_description
1 polymer ?
#
loop_
_entity_poly.entity_id
_entity_poly.type
_entity_poly.pdbx_seq_one_letter_code
_entity_poly.pdbx_strand_id
1 'polypeptide(L)'
;MSASIIVQATPVKANLEGLLDEIQQMDLTPLDQKATVEVLCQQCEARARIIKEKLMRLEKYVGTLEKINDKWLEHIQLAPMSQKKKEEEKYEQMANDDRGILKLINIGTDTIITLSMYKDDTELALKRLAQIKEPSLTECRPVNLPQLSLPTFSGDPKTWREFWSSFEASVHTQNIPDIQKLNYL
;
A
#
# COMPACT_ATOMS: atom_id res chain seq x y z
N MET A 1 -16.32 -40.59 -0.36
CA MET A 1 -16.02 -39.43 0.50
C MET A 1 -15.39 -38.28 -0.29
N SER A 2 -14.55 -38.53 -1.30
CA SER A 2 -14.16 -37.51 -2.31
C SER A 2 -15.33 -36.66 -2.81
N ALA A 3 -16.52 -37.23 -2.98
CA ALA A 3 -17.72 -36.45 -3.35
C ALA A 3 -17.96 -35.23 -2.43
N SER A 4 -17.76 -35.36 -1.12
CA SER A 4 -17.90 -34.23 -0.18
C SER A 4 -16.79 -33.20 -0.37
N ILE A 5 -15.55 -33.65 -0.60
CA ILE A 5 -14.39 -32.77 -0.86
C ILE A 5 -14.60 -32.01 -2.19
N ILE A 6 -15.04 -32.70 -3.24
CA ILE A 6 -15.39 -32.13 -4.54
C ILE A 6 -16.48 -31.07 -4.38
N VAL A 7 -17.56 -31.37 -3.64
CA VAL A 7 -18.66 -30.42 -3.38
C VAL A 7 -18.16 -29.18 -2.65
N GLN A 8 -17.20 -29.30 -1.74
CA GLN A 8 -16.59 -28.16 -1.05
C GLN A 8 -15.64 -27.36 -1.97
N ALA A 9 -14.85 -28.05 -2.80
CA ALA A 9 -13.86 -27.44 -3.68
C ALA A 9 -14.50 -26.64 -4.82
N THR A 10 -15.56 -27.20 -5.43
CA THR A 10 -16.21 -26.68 -6.65
C THR A 10 -16.61 -25.19 -6.55
N PRO A 11 -17.35 -24.73 -5.52
CA PRO A 11 -17.72 -23.31 -5.43
C PRO A 11 -16.51 -22.41 -5.16
N VAL A 12 -15.51 -22.87 -4.39
CA VAL A 12 -14.31 -22.07 -4.11
C VAL A 12 -13.46 -21.92 -5.36
N LYS A 13 -13.31 -23.00 -6.14
CA LYS A 13 -12.68 -23.00 -7.47
C LYS A 13 -13.34 -21.97 -8.39
N ALA A 14 -14.66 -22.04 -8.55
CA ALA A 14 -15.41 -21.10 -9.40
C ALA A 14 -15.30 -19.64 -8.93
N ASN A 15 -15.33 -19.40 -7.60
CA ASN A 15 -15.14 -18.06 -7.05
C ASN A 15 -13.74 -17.50 -7.29
N LEU A 16 -12.70 -18.35 -7.21
CA LEU A 16 -11.33 -17.93 -7.50
C LEU A 16 -11.14 -17.63 -8.99
N GLU A 17 -11.66 -18.48 -9.88
CA GLU A 17 -11.66 -18.23 -11.32
C GLU A 17 -12.31 -16.87 -11.65
N GLY A 18 -13.54 -16.64 -11.17
CA GLY A 18 -14.24 -15.39 -11.41
C GLY A 18 -13.51 -14.17 -10.83
N LEU A 19 -12.84 -14.32 -9.67
CA LEU A 19 -12.05 -13.24 -9.08
C LEU A 19 -10.79 -12.94 -9.91
N LEU A 20 -10.11 -13.96 -10.45
CA LEU A 20 -8.95 -13.77 -11.32
C LEU A 20 -9.36 -13.06 -12.61
N ASP A 21 -10.50 -13.44 -13.19
CA ASP A 21 -11.07 -12.75 -14.35
C ASP A 21 -11.43 -11.29 -14.02
N GLU A 22 -12.05 -11.02 -12.86
CA GLU A 22 -12.31 -9.65 -12.36
C GLU A 22 -11.01 -8.83 -12.26
N ILE A 23 -9.94 -9.41 -11.72
CA ILE A 23 -8.65 -8.73 -11.51
C ILE A 23 -7.96 -8.44 -12.84
N GLN A 24 -8.03 -9.35 -13.81
CA GLN A 24 -7.46 -9.13 -15.14
C GLN A 24 -8.10 -7.93 -15.86
N GLN A 25 -9.35 -7.61 -15.55
CA GLN A 25 -10.06 -6.43 -16.08
C GLN A 25 -9.84 -5.17 -15.25
N MET A 26 -9.12 -5.23 -14.14
CA MET A 26 -8.84 -4.05 -13.32
C MET A 26 -7.88 -3.10 -14.03
N ASP A 27 -8.28 -1.83 -14.10
CA ASP A 27 -7.40 -0.77 -14.56
C ASP A 27 -6.37 -0.41 -13.47
N LEU A 28 -5.15 -0.91 -13.65
CA LEU A 28 -3.98 -0.59 -12.83
C LEU A 28 -3.04 0.41 -13.54
N THR A 29 -3.51 1.12 -14.57
CA THR A 29 -2.67 2.07 -15.31
C THR A 29 -2.10 3.18 -14.42
N PRO A 30 -0.94 3.75 -14.78
CA PRO A 30 -0.40 4.92 -14.09
C PRO A 30 -1.43 6.07 -14.05
N LEU A 31 -1.47 6.78 -12.92
CA LEU A 31 -2.39 7.91 -12.73
C LEU A 31 -2.04 9.06 -13.68
N ASP A 32 -3.06 9.81 -14.13
CA ASP A 32 -2.86 10.97 -14.99
C ASP A 32 -2.13 12.09 -14.24
N GLN A 33 -0.86 12.29 -14.58
CA GLN A 33 0.00 13.31 -13.97
C GLN A 33 -0.50 14.75 -14.20
N LYS A 34 -1.47 14.97 -15.09
CA LYS A 34 -2.09 16.29 -15.33
C LYS A 34 -3.24 16.60 -14.37
N ALA A 35 -3.71 15.62 -13.60
CA ALA A 35 -4.79 15.82 -12.63
C ALA A 35 -4.32 16.65 -11.42
N THR A 36 -5.27 17.27 -10.72
CA THR A 36 -4.97 18.00 -9.48
C THR A 36 -4.53 17.03 -8.38
N VAL A 37 -3.77 17.53 -7.39
CA VAL A 37 -3.34 16.74 -6.23
C VAL A 37 -4.52 16.10 -5.49
N GLU A 38 -5.65 16.81 -5.40
CA GLU A 38 -6.86 16.27 -4.77
C GLU A 38 -7.44 15.09 -5.56
N VAL A 39 -7.54 15.20 -6.89
CA VAL A 39 -8.03 14.12 -7.75
C VAL A 39 -7.08 12.93 -7.70
N LEU A 40 -5.76 13.16 -7.74
CA LEU A 40 -4.75 12.12 -7.60
C LEU A 40 -4.86 11.39 -6.26
N CYS A 41 -5.06 12.11 -5.14
CA CYS A 41 -5.29 11.50 -3.84
C CYS A 41 -6.54 10.60 -3.86
N GLN A 42 -7.67 11.10 -4.35
CA GLN A 42 -8.92 10.34 -4.40
C GLN A 42 -8.79 9.07 -5.26
N GLN A 43 -8.10 9.17 -6.41
CA GLN A 43 -7.84 8.03 -7.28
C GLN A 43 -6.92 6.99 -6.61
N CYS A 44 -5.83 7.43 -5.96
CA CYS A 44 -4.95 6.55 -5.18
C CYS A 44 -5.71 5.84 -4.04
N GLU A 45 -6.52 6.58 -3.28
CA GLU A 45 -7.29 6.01 -2.16
C GLU A 45 -8.33 4.98 -2.64
N ALA A 46 -9.03 5.28 -3.74
CA ALA A 46 -9.98 4.36 -4.35
C ALA A 46 -9.27 3.08 -4.84
N ARG A 47 -8.14 3.24 -5.53
CA ARG A 47 -7.31 2.12 -6.01
C ARG A 47 -6.79 1.26 -4.86
N ALA A 48 -6.24 1.88 -3.81
CA ALA A 48 -5.76 1.17 -2.62
C ALA A 48 -6.87 0.36 -1.96
N ARG A 49 -8.09 0.92 -1.86
CA ARG A 49 -9.25 0.23 -1.30
C ARG A 49 -9.66 -1.00 -2.13
N ILE A 50 -9.69 -0.86 -3.46
CA ILE A 50 -10.05 -1.96 -4.36
C ILE A 50 -8.98 -3.07 -4.29
N ILE A 51 -7.69 -2.72 -4.41
CA ILE A 51 -6.60 -3.70 -4.33
C ILE A 51 -6.66 -4.46 -3.00
N LYS A 52 -6.88 -3.75 -1.89
CA LYS A 52 -7.00 -4.37 -0.56
C LYS A 52 -8.17 -5.36 -0.48
N GLU A 53 -9.33 -5.05 -1.05
CA GLU A 53 -10.47 -5.96 -1.11
C GLU A 53 -10.17 -7.23 -1.91
N LYS A 54 -9.57 -7.07 -3.10
CA LYS A 54 -9.18 -8.19 -3.97
C LYS A 54 -8.15 -9.10 -3.31
N LEU A 55 -7.14 -8.52 -2.66
CA LEU A 55 -6.16 -9.27 -1.87
C LEU A 55 -6.84 -10.13 -0.81
N MET A 56 -7.74 -9.55 0.00
CA MET A 56 -8.45 -10.31 1.04
C MET A 56 -9.26 -11.48 0.47
N ARG A 57 -9.93 -11.30 -0.67
CA ARG A 57 -10.69 -12.38 -1.32
C ARG A 57 -9.78 -13.45 -1.90
N LEU A 58 -8.68 -13.06 -2.57
CA LEU A 58 -7.69 -14.00 -3.09
C LEU A 58 -7.10 -14.87 -1.97
N GLU A 59 -6.56 -14.24 -0.92
CA GLU A 59 -5.99 -14.94 0.24
C GLU A 59 -7.00 -15.92 0.86
N LYS A 60 -8.26 -15.50 0.98
CA LYS A 60 -9.33 -16.37 1.47
C LYS A 60 -9.55 -17.58 0.56
N TYR A 61 -9.70 -17.38 -0.75
CA TYR A 61 -10.03 -18.46 -1.68
C TYR A 61 -8.86 -19.40 -1.92
N VAL A 62 -7.65 -18.87 -2.13
CA VAL A 62 -6.40 -19.64 -2.25
C VAL A 62 -6.19 -20.47 -0.99
N GLY A 63 -6.20 -19.84 0.19
CA GLY A 63 -6.01 -20.55 1.46
C GLY A 63 -7.11 -21.56 1.79
N THR A 64 -8.32 -21.39 1.24
CA THR A 64 -9.37 -22.41 1.35
C THR A 64 -9.12 -23.60 0.43
N LEU A 65 -8.70 -23.35 -0.82
CA LEU A 65 -8.37 -24.41 -1.77
C LEU A 65 -7.13 -25.21 -1.33
N GLU A 66 -6.10 -24.56 -0.78
CA GLU A 66 -4.94 -25.25 -0.19
C GLU A 66 -5.37 -26.23 0.90
N LYS A 67 -6.19 -25.77 1.86
CA LYS A 67 -6.72 -26.63 2.94
C LYS A 67 -7.56 -27.80 2.42
N ILE A 68 -8.36 -27.56 1.36
CA ILE A 68 -9.16 -28.62 0.74
C ILE A 68 -8.25 -29.62 0.03
N ASN A 69 -7.22 -29.14 -0.68
CA ASN A 69 -6.24 -29.96 -1.36
C ASN A 69 -5.47 -30.85 -0.38
N ASP A 70 -4.99 -30.30 0.74
CA ASP A 70 -4.27 -31.05 1.77
C ASP A 70 -5.14 -32.16 2.38
N LYS A 71 -6.40 -31.85 2.73
CA LYS A 71 -7.36 -32.85 3.22
C LYS A 71 -7.65 -33.94 2.20
N TRP A 72 -7.66 -33.60 0.91
CA TRP A 72 -7.86 -34.58 -0.16
C TRP A 72 -6.65 -35.51 -0.27
N LEU A 73 -5.44 -34.97 -0.25
CA LEU A 73 -4.21 -35.77 -0.26
C LEU A 73 -4.14 -36.71 0.94
N GLU A 74 -4.46 -36.24 2.14
CA GLU A 74 -4.57 -37.07 3.35
C GLU A 74 -5.61 -38.18 3.18
N HIS A 75 -6.79 -37.86 2.62
CA HIS A 75 -7.83 -38.86 2.36
C HIS A 75 -7.37 -39.96 1.40
N ILE A 76 -6.66 -39.61 0.33
CA ILE A 76 -6.11 -40.57 -0.64
C ILE A 76 -5.06 -41.47 0.03
N GLN A 77 -4.21 -40.90 0.88
CA GLN A 77 -3.20 -41.67 1.62
C GLN A 77 -3.82 -42.68 2.59
N LEU A 78 -4.91 -42.31 3.26
CA LEU A 78 -5.63 -43.16 4.21
C LEU A 78 -6.63 -44.14 3.54
N ALA A 79 -6.86 -44.00 2.23
CA ALA A 79 -7.80 -44.86 1.52
C ALA A 79 -7.30 -46.31 1.43
N PRO A 80 -8.19 -47.32 1.59
CA PRO A 80 -7.83 -48.71 1.34
C PRO A 80 -7.29 -48.91 -0.08
N MET A 81 -6.37 -49.85 -0.27
CA MET A 81 -5.71 -50.11 -1.56
C MET A 81 -6.71 -50.37 -2.71
N SER A 82 -7.87 -50.95 -2.41
CA SER A 82 -8.96 -51.20 -3.37
C SER A 82 -9.67 -49.93 -3.87
N GLN A 83 -9.58 -48.84 -3.12
CA GLN A 83 -10.19 -47.54 -3.44
C GLN A 83 -9.17 -46.49 -3.86
N LYS A 84 -7.92 -46.61 -3.41
CA LYS A 84 -6.85 -45.63 -3.63
C LYS A 84 -6.73 -45.17 -5.08
N LYS A 85 -6.65 -46.10 -6.03
CA LYS A 85 -6.57 -45.78 -7.47
C LYS A 85 -7.77 -44.94 -7.96
N LYS A 86 -9.00 -45.27 -7.54
CA LYS A 86 -10.21 -44.52 -7.92
C LYS A 86 -10.24 -43.12 -7.30
N GLU A 87 -9.69 -42.96 -6.11
CA GLU A 87 -9.60 -41.66 -5.44
C GLU A 87 -8.48 -40.80 -6.04
N GLU A 88 -7.36 -41.40 -6.46
CA GLU A 88 -6.28 -40.76 -7.22
C GLU A 88 -6.77 -40.25 -8.58
N GLU A 89 -7.52 -41.07 -9.34
CA GLU A 89 -8.09 -40.69 -10.64
C GLU A 89 -9.04 -39.46 -10.51
N LYS A 90 -9.89 -39.43 -9.48
CA LYS A 90 -10.77 -38.29 -9.21
C LYS A 90 -10.00 -37.02 -8.84
N TYR A 91 -8.93 -37.19 -8.05
CA TYR A 91 -8.07 -36.08 -7.66
C TYR A 91 -7.34 -35.52 -8.87
N GLU A 92 -6.73 -36.37 -9.69
CA GLU A 92 -6.03 -36.00 -10.91
C GLU A 92 -6.94 -35.19 -11.85
N GLN A 93 -8.19 -35.63 -12.04
CA GLN A 93 -9.17 -34.92 -12.84
C GLN A 93 -9.43 -33.49 -12.34
N MET A 94 -9.46 -33.27 -11.02
CA MET A 94 -9.73 -31.95 -10.43
C MET A 94 -8.47 -31.08 -10.30
N ALA A 95 -7.31 -31.71 -10.11
CA ALA A 95 -6.04 -31.03 -9.85
C ALA A 95 -5.32 -30.61 -11.15
N ASN A 96 -5.40 -31.43 -12.21
CA ASN A 96 -4.58 -31.29 -13.43
C ASN A 96 -5.31 -30.70 -14.65
N ASP A 97 -6.61 -30.43 -14.55
CA ASP A 97 -7.36 -29.70 -15.58
C ASP A 97 -6.68 -28.36 -15.95
N ASP A 98 -7.02 -27.76 -17.10
CA ASP A 98 -6.49 -26.44 -17.49
C ASP A 98 -6.82 -25.35 -16.46
N ARG A 99 -7.92 -25.55 -15.73
CA ARG A 99 -8.29 -24.78 -14.54
C ARG A 99 -8.27 -25.64 -13.28
N GLY A 100 -7.32 -26.56 -13.20
CA GLY A 100 -7.19 -27.45 -12.05
C GLY A 100 -6.89 -26.68 -10.76
N ILE A 101 -7.26 -27.25 -9.62
CA ILE A 101 -7.09 -26.59 -8.30
C ILE A 101 -5.64 -26.14 -8.08
N LEU A 102 -4.65 -26.97 -8.45
CA LEU A 102 -3.24 -26.65 -8.25
C LEU A 102 -2.78 -25.47 -9.12
N LYS A 103 -3.22 -25.42 -10.38
CA LYS A 103 -2.93 -24.29 -11.28
C LYS A 103 -3.55 -23.00 -10.75
N LEU A 104 -4.79 -23.06 -10.27
CA LEU A 104 -5.48 -21.90 -9.71
C LEU A 104 -4.85 -21.40 -8.40
N ILE A 105 -4.39 -22.30 -7.53
CA ILE A 105 -3.62 -21.92 -6.33
C ILE A 105 -2.36 -21.17 -6.75
N ASN A 106 -1.59 -21.70 -7.70
CA ASN A 106 -0.36 -21.03 -8.16
C ASN A 106 -0.64 -19.66 -8.78
N ILE A 107 -1.59 -19.57 -9.72
CA ILE A 107 -1.98 -18.29 -10.34
C ILE A 107 -2.49 -17.31 -9.27
N GLY A 108 -3.29 -17.79 -8.31
CA GLY A 108 -3.79 -17.00 -7.20
C GLY A 108 -2.66 -16.42 -6.34
N THR A 109 -1.68 -17.25 -5.98
CA THR A 109 -0.50 -16.83 -5.22
C THR A 109 0.34 -15.79 -5.97
N ASP A 110 0.61 -16.00 -7.26
CA ASP A 110 1.33 -15.02 -8.09
C ASP A 110 0.56 -13.69 -8.20
N THR A 111 -0.77 -13.77 -8.29
CA THR A 111 -1.65 -12.60 -8.32
C THR A 111 -1.64 -11.85 -6.97
N ILE A 112 -1.62 -12.57 -5.84
CA ILE A 112 -1.47 -11.97 -4.50
C ILE A 112 -0.15 -11.19 -4.41
N ILE A 113 0.97 -11.79 -4.86
CA ILE A 113 2.28 -11.12 -4.86
C ILE A 113 2.22 -9.84 -5.70
N THR A 114 1.69 -9.95 -6.92
CA THR A 114 1.58 -8.82 -7.86
C THR A 114 0.72 -7.69 -7.28
N LEU A 115 -0.47 -7.99 -6.77
CA LEU A 115 -1.36 -6.99 -6.17
C LEU A 115 -0.77 -6.37 -4.90
N SER A 116 0.01 -7.11 -4.12
CA SER A 116 0.70 -6.59 -2.96
C SER A 116 1.73 -5.53 -3.34
N MET A 117 2.50 -5.76 -4.42
CA MET A 117 3.41 -4.74 -4.97
C MET A 117 2.66 -3.46 -5.40
N TYR A 118 1.55 -3.60 -6.13
CA TYR A 118 0.73 -2.45 -6.53
C TYR A 118 0.12 -1.69 -5.34
N LYS A 119 -0.25 -2.41 -4.27
CA LYS A 119 -0.73 -1.81 -3.03
C LYS A 119 0.36 -0.92 -2.41
N ASP A 120 1.58 -1.44 -2.30
CA ASP A 120 2.70 -0.73 -1.67
C ASP A 120 3.14 0.48 -2.51
N ASP A 121 3.16 0.36 -3.83
CA ASP A 121 3.40 1.49 -4.74
C ASP A 121 2.32 2.58 -4.61
N THR A 122 1.04 2.18 -4.47
CA THR A 122 -0.06 3.12 -4.27
C THR A 122 0.03 3.82 -2.91
N GLU A 123 0.39 3.10 -1.86
CA GLU A 123 0.61 3.67 -0.53
C GLU A 123 1.82 4.63 -0.51
N LEU A 124 2.88 4.31 -1.25
CA LEU A 124 4.03 5.21 -1.43
C LEU A 124 3.63 6.48 -2.18
N ALA A 125 2.82 6.36 -3.23
CA ALA A 125 2.28 7.50 -3.97
C ALA A 125 1.43 8.40 -3.07
N LEU A 126 0.57 7.81 -2.22
CA LEU A 126 -0.23 8.56 -1.23
C LEU A 126 0.65 9.34 -0.25
N LYS A 127 1.74 8.74 0.27
CA LYS A 127 2.67 9.44 1.16
C LYS A 127 3.32 10.64 0.47
N ARG A 128 3.70 10.52 -0.80
CA ARG A 128 4.26 11.63 -1.59
C ARG A 128 3.23 12.74 -1.82
N LEU A 129 1.99 12.39 -2.15
CA LEU A 129 0.92 13.37 -2.32
C LEU A 129 0.57 14.08 -1.01
N ALA A 130 0.62 13.38 0.12
CA ALA A 130 0.41 13.98 1.45
C ALA A 130 1.49 15.04 1.77
N GLN A 131 2.75 14.81 1.38
CA GLN A 131 3.84 15.79 1.53
C GLN A 131 3.66 17.04 0.66
N ILE A 132 2.89 16.97 -0.42
CA ILE A 132 2.55 18.14 -1.24
C ILE A 132 1.41 18.92 -0.59
N LYS A 133 0.46 18.24 0.07
CA LYS A 133 -0.66 18.86 0.78
C LYS A 133 -0.25 19.49 2.10
N GLU A 134 0.67 18.88 2.84
CA GLU A 134 1.34 19.54 3.95
C GLU A 134 2.22 20.63 3.34
N PRO A 135 1.92 21.93 3.56
CA PRO A 135 2.92 22.93 3.24
C PRO A 135 4.09 22.60 4.15
N SER A 136 5.16 22.04 3.59
CA SER A 136 6.48 22.18 4.19
C SER A 136 6.54 23.62 4.67
N LEU A 137 6.75 23.83 5.97
CA LEU A 137 6.81 25.14 6.62
C LEU A 137 7.97 26.03 6.07
N THR A 138 8.48 25.73 4.89
CA THR A 138 9.38 26.49 4.04
C THR A 138 8.68 27.17 2.86
N GLU A 139 7.35 27.20 2.78
CA GLU A 139 6.70 28.31 2.08
C GLU A 139 7.12 29.59 2.80
N CYS A 140 8.05 30.34 2.19
CA CYS A 140 8.31 31.75 2.46
C CYS A 140 7.00 32.52 2.28
N ARG A 141 6.05 32.36 3.20
CA ARG A 141 5.07 33.39 3.46
C ARG A 141 5.90 34.62 3.79
N PRO A 142 5.68 35.78 3.12
CA PRO A 142 6.35 37.00 3.50
C PRO A 142 6.11 37.18 4.99
N VAL A 143 7.18 36.98 5.75
CA VAL A 143 7.12 36.97 7.20
C VAL A 143 6.80 38.40 7.57
N ASN A 144 5.63 38.63 8.16
CA ASN A 144 5.41 39.85 8.93
C ASN A 144 6.34 39.75 10.13
N LEU A 145 7.59 40.11 9.92
CA LEU A 145 8.55 40.36 10.96
C LEU A 145 7.88 41.37 11.89
N PRO A 146 7.76 41.12 13.20
CA PRO A 146 7.42 42.21 14.11
C PRO A 146 8.37 43.36 13.78
N GLN A 147 7.83 44.57 13.63
CA GLN A 147 8.63 45.75 13.40
C GLN A 147 9.44 46.00 14.66
N LEU A 148 10.61 45.38 14.74
CA LEU A 148 11.54 45.52 15.84
C LEU A 148 12.46 46.69 15.49
N SER A 149 12.53 47.67 16.39
CA SER A 149 13.51 48.76 16.31
C SER A 149 14.90 48.24 16.67
N LEU A 150 15.42 47.28 15.89
CA LEU A 150 16.79 46.81 16.06
C LEU A 150 17.75 47.89 15.55
N PRO A 151 18.76 48.28 16.33
CA PRO A 151 19.83 49.10 15.81
C PRO A 151 20.58 48.33 14.71
N THR A 152 20.96 48.99 13.61
CA THR A 152 21.82 48.38 12.58
C THR A 152 23.24 48.26 13.13
N PHE A 153 23.84 47.07 13.07
CA PHE A 153 25.23 46.89 13.46
C PHE A 153 26.15 47.56 12.42
N SER A 154 26.95 48.54 12.84
CA SER A 154 27.84 49.31 11.97
C SER A 154 29.15 48.59 11.65
N GLY A 155 29.43 47.45 12.28
CA GLY A 155 30.72 46.76 12.22
C GLY A 155 31.74 47.24 13.26
N ASP A 156 31.43 48.23 14.10
CA ASP A 156 32.31 48.65 15.19
C ASP A 156 32.22 47.66 16.38
N PRO A 157 33.29 46.94 16.73
CA PRO A 157 33.30 46.01 17.85
C PRO A 157 32.93 46.63 19.20
N LYS A 158 33.11 47.95 19.38
CA LYS A 158 32.71 48.65 20.62
C LYS A 158 31.20 48.68 20.81
N THR A 159 30.45 48.69 19.71
CA THR A 159 28.97 48.73 19.72
C THR A 159 28.34 47.33 19.72
N TRP A 160 29.15 46.28 19.52
CA TRP A 160 28.67 44.90 19.38
C TRP A 160 27.85 44.44 20.59
N ARG A 161 28.30 44.77 21.81
CA ARG A 161 27.62 44.32 23.03
C ARG A 161 26.19 44.85 23.11
N GLU A 162 25.98 46.11 22.74
CA GLU A 162 24.67 46.77 22.76
C GLU A 162 23.76 46.23 21.66
N PHE A 163 24.30 46.09 20.44
CA PHE A 163 23.60 45.44 19.34
C PHE A 163 23.16 44.01 19.71
N TRP A 164 24.08 43.18 20.20
CA TRP A 164 23.78 41.79 20.55
C TRP A 164 22.74 41.69 21.65
N SER A 165 22.80 42.54 22.68
CA SER A 165 21.81 42.56 23.77
C SER A 165 20.40 42.87 23.23
N SER A 166 20.30 43.78 22.25
CA SER A 166 19.02 44.12 21.59
C SER A 166 18.53 42.98 20.70
N PHE A 167 19.42 42.37 19.91
CA PHE A 167 19.13 41.23 19.05
C PHE A 167 18.68 40.00 19.87
N GLU A 168 19.36 39.72 20.98
CA GLU A 168 19.10 38.56 21.82
C GLU A 168 17.70 38.64 22.45
N ALA A 169 17.35 39.80 23.02
CA ALA A 169 16.04 40.03 23.63
C ALA A 169 14.89 40.04 22.60
N SER A 170 15.14 40.64 21.42
CA SER A 170 14.08 40.90 20.44
C SER A 170 13.90 39.77 19.42
N VAL A 171 14.94 39.00 19.13
CA VAL A 171 14.96 37.98 18.07
C VAL A 171 15.39 36.61 18.60
N HIS A 172 16.55 36.51 19.27
CA HIS A 172 17.11 35.20 19.62
C HIS A 172 16.26 34.41 20.63
N THR A 173 15.72 35.11 21.64
CA THR A 173 14.92 34.51 22.73
C THR A 173 13.46 34.26 22.33
N GLN A 174 13.01 34.86 21.22
CA GLN A 174 11.65 34.67 20.72
C GLN A 174 11.50 33.28 20.07
N ASN A 175 10.28 32.74 20.09
CA ASN A 175 9.93 31.48 19.44
C ASN A 175 9.82 31.64 17.91
N ILE A 176 10.92 32.05 17.29
CA ILE A 176 11.07 32.31 15.86
C ILE A 176 11.97 31.20 15.28
N PRO A 177 11.62 30.59 14.14
CA PRO A 177 12.49 29.60 13.47
C PRO A 177 13.87 30.18 13.14
N ASP A 178 14.94 29.38 13.23
CA ASP A 178 16.32 29.86 13.04
C ASP A 178 16.55 30.55 11.69
N ILE A 179 15.92 30.05 10.62
CA ILE A 179 16.01 30.67 9.30
C ILE A 179 15.43 32.09 9.26
N GLN A 180 14.44 32.39 10.11
CA GLN A 180 13.89 33.74 10.22
C GLN A 180 14.78 34.64 11.08
N LYS A 181 15.48 34.09 12.09
CA LYS A 181 16.47 34.86 12.88
C LYS A 181 17.62 35.37 12.01
N LEU A 182 18.01 34.61 10.98
CA LEU A 182 19.04 35.03 10.01
C LEU A 182 18.68 36.28 9.21
N ASN A 183 17.40 36.56 8.98
CA ASN A 183 17.00 37.77 8.24
C ASN A 183 17.26 39.08 9.02
N TYR A 184 17.61 38.99 10.31
CA TYR A 184 17.89 40.13 11.19
C TYR A 184 19.40 40.34 11.46
N LEU A 185 20.27 39.48 10.91
CA LEU A 185 21.73 39.59 11.01
C LEU A 185 22.31 40.08 9.68
#